data_AF-A0A9P5JZ59-F1
#
_entry.id   AF-A0A9P5JZ59-F1
#
_cell.length_a   1.000
_cell.length_b   1.000
_cell.length_c   1.000
_cell.angle_alpha   90.00
_cell.angle_beta   90.00
_cell.angle_gamma   90.00
#
_symmetry.space_group_name_H-M   'P 1'
#
loop_
_entity.id
_entity.type
_entity.pdbx_description
1 polymer ?
#
loop_
_entity_poly.entity_id
_entity_poly.type
_entity_poly.pdbx_seq_one_letter_code
_entity_poly.pdbx_strand_id
1 'polypeptide(L)'
;MTENPSDVPPTVLSTLQATAIPDDIAPSSLHPFSSSGEETIAFLHSLLDTTERVAHSVTLHSATVLNDSKTVSLLRQQSAGQHTLHLSRTQVTRTITAAQERRRADMGYDGPSDYSSTLARISTWSSAAGMQTFPGTAPDTLLLGGEVLVLDVALVPEPTVHASYAGSAAEGRQCQAMDAFFSRLVSGVSKGGDGRRLRNALEYLMRLDKLAMREGNAGPRWFGEVEALAKELAKFTQKEVALLAQFRGQPSVPLDVLLLRGHALALPYLHSPALCFLVYLSPRAYLSLQRSAPVTATPLLPSFDISSSYLYDCLNADLPLSGVTRAALTLVPLPETSSTSADPMLSSQPSFPLAPTALGFSHNFPLPTGSDVGKYGWVLTFGKGVVMSQSRMLKIASVVQPHHQLSYTGAGPSLSFVTGGWVDMLLNPGGSLIAERYTATYVSPTMMHPPLRLTLTTPEEPGLLLERVQVYNMQEVWAVLEIVRDQCWLNETLSGISWLPEAIAGPPVTEEPDTGATEEELRALLSGTYTPRSIPVNVYVLAPAGIGLTFPERPPMPGMVMISVSLNGAAGATVKVQGAMGADVQMSTLEESVRRGGALALPGRVWAASQAAL
;
A
#
# COMPACT_ATOMS: atom_id res chain seq x y z
N MET A 1 -8.62 8.85 15.74
CA MET A 1 -8.46 10.08 16.55
C MET A 1 -7.40 10.91 15.86
N THR A 2 -7.77 12.08 15.37
CA THR A 2 -6.84 13.06 14.81
C THR A 2 -6.17 13.74 16.00
N GLU A 3 -4.96 13.31 16.36
CA GLU A 3 -4.13 14.08 17.27
C GLU A 3 -3.93 15.47 16.67
N ASN A 4 -4.33 16.49 17.42
CA ASN A 4 -4.08 17.86 17.05
C ASN A 4 -2.56 18.05 16.97
N PRO A 5 -2.02 18.61 15.88
CA PRO A 5 -0.59 18.88 15.72
C PRO A 5 -0.04 19.96 16.69
N SER A 6 -0.77 20.29 17.76
CA SER A 6 -0.45 21.26 18.80
C SER A 6 0.32 20.71 19.99
N ASP A 7 0.46 19.39 20.14
CA ASP A 7 0.93 18.79 21.40
C ASP A 7 2.45 18.59 21.49
N VAL A 8 3.22 18.99 20.47
CA VAL A 8 4.68 19.11 20.62
C VAL A 8 4.95 20.42 21.38
N PRO A 9 5.60 20.38 22.56
CA PRO A 9 5.90 21.59 23.32
C PRO A 9 6.71 22.54 22.42
N PRO A 10 6.31 23.82 22.33
CA PRO A 10 6.98 24.77 21.45
C PRO A 10 8.45 24.89 21.86
N THR A 11 9.35 24.72 20.88
CA THR A 11 10.76 25.02 21.09
C THR A 11 10.94 26.54 21.10
N VAL A 12 12.05 27.00 21.70
CA VAL A 12 12.46 28.43 21.63
C VAL A 12 12.54 28.90 20.18
N LEU A 13 12.95 28.02 19.27
CA LEU A 13 13.09 28.35 17.85
C LEU A 13 11.72 28.42 17.14
N SER A 14 10.77 27.54 17.47
CA SER A 14 9.41 27.63 16.91
C SER A 14 8.61 28.83 17.42
N THR A 15 8.84 29.26 18.66
CA THR A 15 8.23 30.48 19.23
C THR A 15 8.81 31.76 18.64
N LEU A 16 10.14 31.81 18.45
CA LEU A 16 10.79 32.93 17.75
C LEU A 16 10.43 33.00 16.27
N GLN A 17 10.19 31.89 15.59
CA GLN A 17 9.80 31.94 14.18
C GLN A 17 8.34 32.32 13.98
N ALA A 18 7.42 31.91 14.88
CA ALA A 18 6.03 32.38 14.86
C ALA A 18 5.94 33.91 14.96
N THR A 19 6.96 34.55 15.53
CA THR A 19 7.08 36.00 15.69
C THR A 19 7.96 36.68 14.64
N ALA A 20 8.70 35.90 13.83
CA ALA A 20 9.61 36.40 12.79
C ALA A 20 8.96 36.53 11.40
N ILE A 21 7.68 36.19 11.24
CA ILE A 21 6.94 36.42 9.99
C ILE A 21 6.56 37.91 9.94
N PRO A 22 7.15 38.72 9.04
CA PRO A 22 6.96 40.17 9.05
C PRO A 22 5.57 40.63 8.60
N ASP A 23 4.72 39.72 8.10
CA ASP A 23 3.48 40.05 7.40
C ASP A 23 2.21 40.00 8.25
N ASP A 24 2.27 39.52 9.51
CA ASP A 24 1.07 39.40 10.36
C ASP A 24 0.67 40.70 11.09
N ILE A 25 1.54 41.71 11.13
CA ILE A 25 1.20 43.03 11.67
C ILE A 25 0.88 43.97 10.52
N ALA A 26 -0.39 43.96 10.08
CA ALA A 26 -0.86 44.93 9.10
C ALA A 26 -0.65 46.35 9.65
N PRO A 27 -0.10 47.31 8.87
CA PRO A 27 0.16 48.67 9.36
C PRO A 27 -1.12 49.41 9.81
N SER A 28 -2.30 48.94 9.40
CA SER A 28 -3.61 49.42 9.84
C SER A 28 -3.99 48.97 11.26
N SER A 29 -3.39 47.92 11.82
CA SER A 29 -3.70 47.41 13.16
C SER A 29 -2.98 48.14 14.29
N LEU A 30 -1.97 48.96 13.97
CA LEU A 30 -1.18 49.74 14.94
C LEU A 30 -1.85 51.05 15.37
N HIS A 31 -3.04 51.37 14.83
CA HIS A 31 -3.76 52.57 15.21
C HIS A 31 -4.47 52.38 16.56
N PRO A 32 -4.38 53.34 17.52
CA PRO A 32 -4.96 53.21 18.86
C PRO A 32 -6.50 53.11 18.89
N PHE A 33 -7.16 53.34 17.74
CA PHE A 33 -8.61 53.18 17.55
C PHE A 33 -8.97 52.06 16.57
N SER A 34 -8.01 51.20 16.19
CA SER A 34 -8.32 50.03 15.36
C SER A 34 -9.10 49.00 16.19
N SER A 35 -10.14 48.41 15.58
CA SER A 35 -10.84 47.27 16.18
C SER A 35 -9.95 46.04 16.38
N SER A 36 -8.79 45.98 15.71
CA SER A 36 -7.76 44.94 15.88
C SER A 36 -6.62 45.34 16.83
N GLY A 37 -6.72 46.49 17.50
CA GLY A 37 -5.70 46.97 18.43
C GLY A 37 -5.53 46.05 19.64
N GLU A 38 -6.62 45.46 20.15
CA GLU A 38 -6.60 44.55 21.29
C GLU A 38 -5.86 43.24 20.98
N GLU A 39 -6.07 42.67 19.78
CA GLU A 39 -5.34 41.49 19.31
C GLU A 39 -3.84 41.77 19.14
N THR A 40 -3.50 42.97 18.64
CA THR A 40 -2.10 43.39 18.47
C THR A 40 -1.41 43.57 19.83
N ILE A 41 -2.11 44.13 20.83
CA ILE A 41 -1.61 44.26 22.20
C ILE A 41 -1.43 42.89 22.85
N ALA A 42 -2.39 41.98 22.71
CA ALA A 42 -2.28 40.61 23.22
C ALA A 42 -1.10 39.85 22.58
N PHE A 43 -0.88 40.03 21.27
CA PHE A 43 0.27 39.49 20.56
C PHE A 43 1.59 40.06 21.09
N LEU A 44 1.68 41.38 21.29
CA LEU A 44 2.88 42.02 21.84
C LEU A 44 3.18 41.57 23.28
N HIS A 45 2.15 41.36 24.11
CA HIS A 45 2.34 40.78 25.45
C HIS A 45 2.84 39.34 25.40
N SER A 46 2.28 38.52 24.51
CA SER A 46 2.77 37.15 24.28
C SER A 46 4.23 37.14 23.78
N LEU A 47 4.59 38.08 22.92
CA LEU A 47 5.96 38.27 22.44
C LEU A 47 6.91 38.66 23.60
N LEU A 48 6.47 39.57 24.47
CA LEU A 48 7.25 40.00 25.62
C LEU A 48 7.48 38.86 26.62
N ASP A 49 6.42 38.11 26.96
CA ASP A 49 6.48 36.93 27.83
C ASP A 49 7.39 35.84 27.27
N THR A 50 7.33 35.61 25.96
CA THR A 50 8.20 34.61 25.31
C THR A 50 9.66 35.05 25.32
N THR A 51 9.95 36.33 25.06
CA THR A 51 11.33 36.84 25.19
C THR A 51 11.86 36.76 26.62
N GLU A 52 11.02 37.00 27.64
CA GLU A 52 11.42 36.88 29.04
C GLU A 52 11.73 35.41 29.41
N ARG A 53 10.90 34.46 28.98
CA ARG A 53 11.14 33.02 29.18
C ARG A 53 12.43 32.55 28.49
N VAL A 54 12.72 33.07 27.28
CA VAL A 54 13.96 32.76 26.56
C VAL A 54 15.17 33.35 27.29
N ALA A 55 15.10 34.61 27.71
CA ALA A 55 16.17 35.25 28.48
C ALA A 55 16.46 34.52 29.79
N HIS A 56 15.41 34.11 30.51
CA HIS A 56 15.53 33.32 31.73
C HIS A 56 16.16 31.94 31.46
N SER A 57 15.72 31.23 30.41
CA SER A 57 16.29 29.94 30.01
C SER A 57 17.76 30.06 29.62
N VAL A 58 18.13 31.08 28.84
CA VAL A 58 19.54 31.35 28.48
C VAL A 58 20.37 31.67 29.72
N THR A 59 19.83 32.44 30.66
CA THR A 59 20.52 32.76 31.92
C THR A 59 20.77 31.50 32.75
N LEU A 60 19.78 30.61 32.89
CA LEU A 60 19.93 29.31 33.57
C LEU A 60 20.99 28.43 32.91
N HIS A 61 21.01 28.34 31.57
CA HIS A 61 21.98 27.52 30.83
C HIS A 61 23.37 28.17 30.75
N SER A 62 23.48 29.50 30.92
CA SER A 62 24.77 30.19 31.00
C SER A 62 25.53 29.90 32.29
N ALA A 63 24.80 29.54 33.37
CA ALA A 63 25.39 29.21 34.67
C ALA A 63 25.83 27.74 34.80
N THR A 64 25.41 26.86 33.87
CA THR A 64 25.81 25.45 33.88
C THR A 64 27.22 25.27 33.30
N VAL A 65 28.18 24.93 34.15
CA VAL A 65 29.55 24.58 33.74
C VAL A 65 29.55 23.17 33.14
N LEU A 66 29.52 23.09 31.81
CA LEU A 66 29.61 21.82 31.08
C LEU A 66 31.09 21.41 30.90
N ASN A 67 31.61 20.57 31.82
CA ASN A 67 33.00 20.10 31.78
C ASN A 67 33.22 18.86 30.88
N ASP A 68 32.17 18.23 30.35
CA ASP A 68 32.29 17.02 29.52
C ASP A 68 32.16 17.36 28.02
N SER A 69 33.28 17.26 27.28
CA SER A 69 33.31 17.49 25.83
C SER A 69 32.37 16.58 25.05
N LYS A 70 32.04 15.38 25.57
CA LYS A 70 31.09 14.46 24.93
C LYS A 70 29.66 14.98 25.00
N THR A 71 29.26 15.55 26.14
CA THR A 71 27.94 16.18 26.29
C THR A 71 27.79 17.39 25.37
N VAL A 72 28.82 18.23 25.26
CA VAL A 72 28.83 19.37 24.33
C VAL A 72 28.70 18.91 22.88
N SER A 73 29.39 17.82 22.49
CA SER A 73 29.28 17.24 21.15
C SER A 73 27.88 16.70 20.87
N LEU A 74 27.27 15.99 21.83
CA LEU A 74 25.90 15.47 21.69
C LEU A 74 24.86 16.59 21.60
N LEU A 75 25.01 17.64 22.40
CA LEU A 75 24.14 18.82 22.34
C LEU A 75 24.26 19.56 21.00
N ARG A 76 25.48 19.67 20.44
CA ARG A 76 25.69 20.22 19.09
C ARG A 76 25.02 19.36 18.01
N GLN A 77 25.17 18.04 18.10
CA GLN A 77 24.55 17.10 17.16
C GLN A 77 23.02 17.16 17.24
N GLN A 78 22.46 17.18 18.46
CA GLN A 78 21.02 17.34 18.69
C GLN A 78 20.51 18.68 18.15
N SER A 79 21.23 19.78 18.40
CA SER A 79 20.89 21.11 17.88
C SER A 79 20.88 21.14 16.35
N ALA A 80 21.89 20.55 15.69
CA ALA A 80 21.94 20.43 14.24
C ALA A 80 20.79 19.58 13.68
N GLY A 81 20.43 18.48 14.36
CA GLY A 81 19.30 17.62 14.01
C GLY A 81 17.96 18.37 14.10
N GLN A 82 17.73 19.05 15.22
CA GLN A 82 16.51 19.85 15.44
C GLN A 82 16.39 20.98 14.42
N HIS A 83 17.48 21.68 14.12
CA HIS A 83 17.50 22.71 13.08
C HIS A 83 17.15 22.16 11.68
N THR A 84 17.66 20.99 11.34
CA THR A 84 17.37 20.34 10.05
C THR A 84 15.91 19.91 9.93
N LEU A 85 15.36 19.29 10.98
CA LEU A 85 13.93 18.94 11.04
C LEU A 85 13.03 20.17 10.90
N HIS A 86 13.44 21.26 11.54
CA HIS A 86 12.73 22.53 11.52
C HIS A 86 12.72 23.20 10.15
N LEU A 87 13.86 23.23 9.45
CA LEU A 87 13.95 23.70 8.06
C LEU A 87 13.07 22.85 7.12
N SER A 88 13.13 21.53 7.28
CA SER A 88 12.28 20.60 6.51
C SER A 88 10.80 20.88 6.73
N ARG A 89 10.36 21.03 8.00
CA ARG A 89 8.97 21.38 8.34
C ARG A 89 8.55 22.68 7.67
N THR A 90 9.37 23.73 7.76
CA THR A 90 9.07 25.03 7.15
C THR A 90 8.92 24.92 5.63
N GLN A 91 9.79 24.15 4.98
CA GLN A 91 9.75 23.92 3.53
C GLN A 91 8.51 23.09 3.12
N VAL A 92 8.14 22.08 3.91
CA VAL A 92 6.92 21.29 3.70
C VAL A 92 5.67 22.15 3.87
N THR A 93 5.59 22.96 4.93
CA THR A 93 4.43 23.86 5.12
C THR A 93 4.32 24.84 3.96
N ARG A 94 5.41 25.50 3.55
CA ARG A 94 5.40 26.41 2.38
C ARG A 94 4.96 25.73 1.09
N THR A 95 5.43 24.52 0.82
CA THR A 95 5.04 23.77 -0.39
C THR A 95 3.57 23.32 -0.32
N ILE A 96 3.07 22.92 0.84
CA ILE A 96 1.64 22.60 1.05
C ILE A 96 0.77 23.83 0.86
N THR A 97 1.11 24.98 1.46
CA THR A 97 0.31 26.20 1.32
C THR A 97 0.28 26.66 -0.15
N ALA A 98 1.42 26.66 -0.82
CA ALA A 98 1.50 26.99 -2.25
C ALA A 98 0.72 26.00 -3.13
N ALA A 99 0.72 24.71 -2.78
CA ALA A 99 -0.07 23.70 -3.49
C ALA A 99 -1.58 23.85 -3.22
N GLN A 100 -1.98 24.21 -2.00
CA GLN A 100 -3.37 24.45 -1.63
C GLN A 100 -3.94 25.71 -2.29
N GLU A 101 -3.16 26.79 -2.39
CA GLU A 101 -3.53 28.01 -3.11
C GLU A 101 -3.73 27.74 -4.60
N ARG A 102 -2.83 26.98 -5.24
CA ARG A 102 -3.02 26.53 -6.63
C ARG A 102 -4.27 25.67 -6.80
N ARG A 103 -4.58 24.80 -5.84
CA ARG A 103 -5.74 23.91 -5.89
C ARG A 103 -7.07 24.62 -5.66
N ARG A 104 -7.08 25.70 -4.87
CA ARG A 104 -8.27 26.55 -4.64
C ARG A 104 -8.58 27.44 -5.84
N ALA A 105 -7.57 27.87 -6.59
CA ALA A 105 -7.76 28.64 -7.83
C ALA A 105 -8.39 27.80 -8.98
N ASP A 106 -8.30 26.47 -8.91
CA ASP A 106 -8.66 25.55 -10.01
C ASP A 106 -10.00 24.80 -9.79
N MET A 107 -10.63 24.93 -8.61
CA MET A 107 -11.81 24.13 -8.20
C MET A 107 -13.14 24.91 -8.20
N GLY A 108 -13.30 25.86 -9.12
CA GLY A 108 -14.43 26.81 -9.11
C GLY A 108 -15.18 27.00 -10.43
N TYR A 109 -15.30 25.98 -11.29
CA TYR A 109 -16.07 26.11 -12.54
C TYR A 109 -16.90 24.87 -12.87
N ASP A 110 -18.12 24.79 -12.34
CA ASP A 110 -19.21 23.92 -12.82
C ASP A 110 -19.99 24.65 -13.94
N GLY A 111 -19.31 24.94 -15.04
CA GLY A 111 -19.94 25.40 -16.28
C GLY A 111 -20.32 24.21 -17.17
N PRO A 112 -21.30 24.35 -18.10
CA PRO A 112 -21.57 23.32 -19.10
C PRO A 112 -20.25 22.96 -19.81
N SER A 113 -19.87 21.68 -19.78
CA SER A 113 -18.60 21.19 -20.32
C SER A 113 -18.54 21.52 -21.81
N ASP A 114 -17.82 22.58 -22.18
CA ASP A 114 -17.62 22.92 -23.58
C ASP A 114 -16.75 21.81 -24.17
N TYR A 115 -17.37 20.89 -24.92
CA TYR A 115 -16.70 19.73 -25.53
C TYR A 115 -15.51 20.18 -26.39
N SER A 116 -15.62 21.37 -27.00
CA SER A 116 -14.53 21.96 -27.79
C SER A 116 -13.28 22.23 -26.92
N SER A 117 -13.48 22.71 -25.69
CA SER A 117 -12.39 22.93 -24.72
C SER A 117 -11.77 21.60 -24.26
N THR A 118 -12.56 20.54 -24.15
CA THR A 118 -12.10 19.20 -23.79
C THR A 118 -11.25 18.60 -24.90
N LEU A 119 -11.71 18.67 -26.16
CA LEU A 119 -10.93 18.21 -27.31
C LEU A 119 -9.64 19.00 -27.49
N ALA A 120 -9.68 20.32 -27.29
CA ALA A 120 -8.48 21.16 -27.34
C ALA A 120 -7.46 20.75 -26.27
N ARG A 121 -7.90 20.43 -25.06
CA ARG A 121 -7.03 19.89 -23.98
C ARG A 121 -6.45 18.53 -24.34
N ILE A 122 -7.28 17.60 -24.83
CA ILE A 122 -6.83 16.27 -25.26
C ILE A 122 -5.83 16.38 -26.41
N SER A 123 -6.09 17.23 -27.39
CA SER A 123 -5.17 17.54 -28.50
C SER A 123 -3.84 18.07 -27.96
N THR A 124 -3.86 19.05 -27.05
CA THR A 124 -2.64 19.61 -26.45
C THR A 124 -1.82 18.54 -25.72
N TRP A 125 -2.46 17.67 -24.93
CA TRP A 125 -1.75 16.63 -24.18
C TRP A 125 -1.25 15.49 -25.06
N SER A 126 -1.99 15.11 -26.09
CA SER A 126 -1.57 14.10 -27.05
C SER A 126 -0.41 14.58 -27.91
N SER A 127 -0.43 15.84 -28.37
CA SER A 127 0.73 16.47 -29.02
C SER A 127 1.95 16.54 -28.09
N ALA A 128 1.75 16.86 -26.81
CA ALA A 128 2.84 16.84 -25.83
C ALA A 128 3.41 15.42 -25.59
N ALA A 129 2.59 14.38 -25.74
CA ALA A 129 3.03 12.98 -25.69
C ALA A 129 3.73 12.52 -27.00
N GLY A 130 3.68 13.34 -28.05
CA GLY A 130 4.28 13.06 -29.36
C GLY A 130 3.32 12.45 -30.39
N MET A 131 2.01 12.49 -30.17
CA MET A 131 1.01 12.08 -31.15
C MET A 131 0.65 13.23 -32.10
N GLN A 132 0.38 12.90 -33.35
CA GLN A 132 -0.21 13.82 -34.31
C GLN A 132 -1.74 13.87 -34.10
N THR A 133 -2.30 15.06 -34.06
CA THR A 133 -3.74 15.26 -33.83
C THR A 133 -4.40 15.77 -35.10
N PHE A 134 -5.46 15.12 -35.53
CA PHE A 134 -6.26 15.55 -36.69
C PHE A 134 -7.71 15.76 -36.23
N PRO A 135 -8.29 16.95 -36.47
CA PRO A 135 -9.72 17.14 -36.23
C PRO A 135 -10.50 16.18 -37.14
N GLY A 136 -11.49 15.50 -36.58
CA GLY A 136 -12.30 14.54 -37.32
C GLY A 136 -13.29 15.20 -38.28
N THR A 137 -14.03 14.39 -39.02
CA THR A 137 -15.09 14.86 -39.93
C THR A 137 -16.29 15.45 -39.20
N ALA A 138 -16.50 15.04 -37.94
CA ALA A 138 -17.50 15.58 -37.05
C ALA A 138 -16.84 16.55 -36.05
N PRO A 139 -17.56 17.59 -35.59
CA PRO A 139 -17.00 18.59 -34.66
C PRO A 139 -16.57 18.00 -33.32
N ASP A 140 -17.14 16.85 -32.94
CA ASP A 140 -16.90 16.18 -31.65
C ASP A 140 -15.96 14.98 -31.74
N THR A 141 -15.26 14.83 -32.88
CA THR A 141 -14.30 13.74 -33.11
C THR A 141 -12.87 14.24 -33.29
N LEU A 142 -11.92 13.47 -32.75
CA LEU A 142 -10.50 13.78 -32.78
C LEU A 142 -9.72 12.49 -33.05
N LEU A 143 -8.96 12.49 -34.13
CA LEU A 143 -8.08 11.39 -34.50
C LEU A 143 -6.67 11.66 -33.94
N LEU A 144 -6.15 10.74 -33.14
CA LEU A 144 -4.80 10.78 -32.59
C LEU A 144 -3.95 9.71 -33.29
N GLY A 145 -3.03 10.14 -34.14
CA GLY A 145 -2.10 9.27 -34.86
C GLY A 145 -0.72 9.19 -34.21
N GLY A 146 -0.28 7.98 -33.90
CA GLY A 146 1.14 7.62 -33.81
C GLY A 146 1.67 7.14 -35.17
N GLU A 147 2.85 6.53 -35.17
CA GLU A 147 3.46 5.95 -36.37
C GLU A 147 2.79 4.62 -36.77
N VAL A 148 2.38 3.82 -35.77
CA VAL A 148 1.77 2.49 -35.94
C VAL A 148 0.37 2.46 -35.33
N LEU A 149 0.15 3.18 -34.23
CA LEU A 149 -1.10 3.26 -33.48
C LEU A 149 -1.97 4.44 -33.94
N VAL A 150 -3.29 4.25 -33.99
CA VAL A 150 -4.28 5.30 -34.22
C VAL A 150 -5.40 5.17 -33.18
N LEU A 151 -5.72 6.25 -32.49
CA LEU A 151 -6.86 6.36 -31.56
C LEU A 151 -7.91 7.31 -32.15
N ASP A 152 -9.11 6.82 -32.41
CA ASP A 152 -10.25 7.63 -32.80
C ASP A 152 -11.09 7.97 -31.56
N VAL A 153 -11.18 9.24 -31.21
CA VAL A 153 -11.86 9.74 -30.01
C VAL A 153 -13.13 10.45 -30.43
N ALA A 154 -14.28 10.01 -29.91
CA ALA A 154 -15.57 10.68 -30.09
C ALA A 154 -16.15 11.03 -28.72
N LEU A 155 -16.64 12.26 -28.51
CA LEU A 155 -17.18 12.69 -27.20
C LEU A 155 -18.69 12.52 -27.04
N VAL A 156 -19.44 12.42 -28.14
CA VAL A 156 -20.92 12.44 -28.16
C VAL A 156 -21.46 11.16 -28.82
N PRO A 157 -22.51 10.51 -28.27
CA PRO A 157 -23.28 10.85 -27.07
C PRO A 157 -22.62 10.47 -25.73
N GLU A 158 -21.70 9.51 -25.74
CA GLU A 158 -20.81 9.20 -24.62
C GLU A 158 -19.37 9.13 -25.16
N PRO A 159 -18.36 9.49 -24.36
CA PRO A 159 -16.97 9.47 -24.79
C PRO A 159 -16.53 8.04 -25.11
N THR A 160 -16.33 7.76 -26.39
CA THR A 160 -15.82 6.50 -26.91
C THR A 160 -14.45 6.71 -27.53
N VAL A 161 -13.58 5.71 -27.39
CA VAL A 161 -12.28 5.68 -28.02
C VAL A 161 -12.10 4.34 -28.71
N HIS A 162 -11.73 4.38 -29.99
CA HIS A 162 -11.39 3.20 -30.78
C HIS A 162 -9.90 3.19 -31.09
N ALA A 163 -9.20 2.20 -30.54
CA ALA A 163 -7.79 2.02 -30.74
C ALA A 163 -7.54 0.97 -31.83
N SER A 164 -6.78 1.37 -32.83
CA SER A 164 -6.37 0.53 -33.95
C SER A 164 -4.86 0.65 -34.16
N TYR A 165 -4.20 -0.41 -34.60
CA TYR A 165 -2.77 -0.37 -34.91
C TYR A 165 -2.48 -1.17 -36.17
N ALA A 166 -1.45 -0.76 -36.91
CA ALA A 166 -1.10 -1.42 -38.17
C ALA A 166 -0.72 -2.89 -37.92
N GLY A 167 -1.29 -3.80 -38.69
CA GLY A 167 -1.03 -5.24 -38.66
C GLY A 167 -1.63 -5.91 -39.89
N SER A 168 -0.89 -6.83 -40.50
CA SER A 168 -1.15 -7.52 -41.79
C SER A 168 -2.57 -7.40 -42.36
N ALA A 169 -2.71 -6.48 -43.32
CA ALA A 169 -3.73 -6.38 -44.38
C ALA A 169 -4.97 -7.29 -44.26
N ALA A 170 -6.02 -6.84 -43.57
CA ALA A 170 -7.44 -6.96 -43.98
C ALA A 170 -8.41 -6.60 -42.84
N GLU A 171 -8.02 -6.76 -41.59
CA GLU A 171 -8.87 -6.48 -40.43
C GLU A 171 -8.06 -5.72 -39.39
N GLY A 172 -8.39 -4.45 -39.17
CA GLY A 172 -7.82 -3.69 -38.06
C GLY A 172 -8.08 -4.46 -36.77
N ARG A 173 -7.01 -4.88 -36.08
CA ARG A 173 -7.15 -5.55 -34.78
C ARG A 173 -7.61 -4.49 -33.78
N GLN A 174 -8.88 -4.56 -33.42
CA GLN A 174 -9.48 -3.73 -32.38
C GLN A 174 -9.27 -4.39 -31.02
N CYS A 175 -8.82 -3.61 -30.05
CA CYS A 175 -8.64 -4.08 -28.67
C CYS A 175 -9.73 -3.47 -27.79
N GLN A 176 -10.86 -4.17 -27.65
CA GLN A 176 -12.03 -3.67 -26.88
C GLN A 176 -11.68 -3.27 -25.44
N ALA A 177 -10.71 -3.96 -24.82
CA ALA A 177 -10.28 -3.64 -23.46
C ALA A 177 -9.46 -2.34 -23.39
N MET A 178 -8.65 -2.06 -24.41
CA MET A 178 -7.92 -0.80 -24.56
C MET A 178 -8.90 0.35 -24.87
N ASP A 179 -9.87 0.12 -25.76
CA ASP A 179 -10.96 1.05 -26.07
C ASP A 179 -11.71 1.47 -24.80
N ALA A 180 -12.14 0.50 -24.00
CA ALA A 180 -12.84 0.76 -22.73
C ALA A 180 -11.95 1.50 -21.71
N PHE A 181 -10.64 1.26 -21.71
CA PHE A 181 -9.71 2.00 -20.86
C PHE A 181 -9.58 3.46 -21.27
N PHE A 182 -9.35 3.76 -22.55
CA PHE A 182 -9.24 5.14 -23.01
C PHE A 182 -10.58 5.87 -22.95
N SER A 183 -11.69 5.21 -23.25
CA SER A 183 -13.04 5.77 -23.09
C SER A 183 -13.28 6.24 -21.65
N ARG A 184 -12.86 5.45 -20.65
CA ARG A 184 -12.93 5.84 -19.23
C ARG A 184 -12.03 7.04 -18.90
N LEU A 185 -10.80 7.07 -19.42
CA LEU A 185 -9.89 8.20 -19.20
C LEU A 185 -10.42 9.49 -19.82
N VAL A 186 -10.92 9.42 -21.06
CA VAL A 186 -11.53 10.56 -21.76
C VAL A 186 -12.80 11.01 -21.06
N SER A 187 -13.63 10.08 -20.57
CA SER A 187 -14.79 10.39 -19.74
C SER A 187 -14.43 11.10 -18.44
N GLY A 188 -13.34 10.68 -17.79
CA GLY A 188 -12.83 11.36 -16.59
C GLY A 188 -12.41 12.80 -16.90
N VAL A 189 -11.72 13.02 -18.02
CA VAL A 189 -11.30 14.35 -18.47
C VAL A 189 -12.50 15.23 -18.84
N SER A 190 -13.50 14.71 -19.54
CA SER A 190 -14.69 15.47 -19.92
C SER A 190 -15.54 15.89 -18.71
N LYS A 191 -15.48 15.11 -17.63
CA LYS A 191 -16.07 15.42 -16.32
C LYS A 191 -15.19 16.35 -15.45
N GLY A 192 -14.16 16.97 -16.02
CA GLY A 192 -13.29 17.91 -15.31
C GLY A 192 -12.09 17.28 -14.58
N GLY A 193 -11.84 15.99 -14.76
CA GLY A 193 -10.72 15.28 -14.13
C GLY A 193 -9.33 15.77 -14.58
N ASP A 194 -8.31 15.46 -13.77
CA ASP A 194 -6.91 15.74 -14.09
C ASP A 194 -6.45 14.87 -15.29
N GLY A 195 -6.08 15.54 -16.39
CA GLY A 195 -5.57 14.91 -17.60
C GLY A 195 -4.24 14.17 -17.44
N ARG A 196 -3.61 14.22 -16.27
CA ARG A 196 -2.32 13.56 -16.01
C ARG A 196 -2.34 12.06 -16.29
N ARG A 197 -3.42 11.35 -15.93
CA ARG A 197 -3.55 9.91 -16.19
C ARG A 197 -3.57 9.62 -17.70
N LEU A 198 -4.36 10.39 -18.45
CA LEU A 198 -4.43 10.29 -19.90
C LEU A 198 -3.06 10.58 -20.54
N ARG A 199 -2.41 11.67 -20.13
CA ARG A 199 -1.08 12.03 -20.63
C ARG A 199 -0.05 10.93 -20.42
N ASN A 200 0.04 10.38 -19.20
CA ASN A 200 0.98 9.31 -18.89
C ASN A 200 0.69 8.03 -19.70
N ALA A 201 -0.59 7.73 -19.93
CA ALA A 201 -1.00 6.60 -20.76
C ALA A 201 -0.59 6.82 -22.23
N LEU A 202 -0.81 8.01 -22.78
CA LEU A 202 -0.41 8.36 -24.15
C LEU A 202 1.11 8.35 -24.32
N GLU A 203 1.86 8.88 -23.33
CA GLU A 203 3.33 8.86 -23.36
C GLU A 203 3.88 7.42 -23.38
N TYR A 204 3.28 6.54 -22.56
CA TYR A 204 3.64 5.13 -22.56
C TYR A 204 3.31 4.45 -23.90
N LEU A 205 2.13 4.69 -24.46
CA LEU A 205 1.77 4.15 -25.77
C LEU A 205 2.71 4.66 -26.87
N MET A 206 3.08 5.93 -26.86
CA MET A 206 4.03 6.48 -27.83
C MET A 206 5.43 5.88 -27.70
N ARG A 207 5.81 5.41 -26.50
CA ARG A 207 7.04 4.63 -26.33
C ARG A 207 6.92 3.27 -27.02
N LEU A 208 5.81 2.57 -26.85
CA LEU A 208 5.56 1.29 -27.53
C LEU A 208 5.45 1.48 -29.05
N ASP A 209 4.82 2.55 -29.50
CA ASP A 209 4.66 2.92 -30.92
C ASP A 209 6.01 3.12 -31.62
N LYS A 210 6.93 3.85 -30.98
CA LYS A 210 8.31 4.03 -31.47
C LYS A 210 9.06 2.70 -31.58
N LEU A 211 8.86 1.79 -30.64
CA LEU A 211 9.46 0.45 -30.70
C LEU A 211 8.82 -0.39 -31.81
N ALA A 212 7.50 -0.32 -31.95
CA ALA A 212 6.77 -1.01 -33.00
C ALA A 212 7.23 -0.56 -34.39
N MET A 213 7.39 0.75 -34.61
CA MET A 213 7.88 1.30 -35.87
C MET A 213 9.29 0.78 -36.22
N ARG A 214 10.20 0.73 -35.24
CA ARG A 214 11.58 0.22 -35.43
C ARG A 214 11.62 -1.26 -35.79
N GLU A 215 10.65 -2.04 -35.32
CA GLU A 215 10.57 -3.48 -35.58
C GLU A 215 9.77 -3.84 -36.85
N GLY A 216 9.20 -2.84 -37.53
CA GLY A 216 8.46 -3.02 -38.78
C GLY A 216 7.32 -4.04 -38.64
N ASN A 217 7.39 -5.13 -39.41
CA ASN A 217 6.35 -6.17 -39.43
C ASN A 217 6.16 -6.90 -38.10
N ALA A 218 7.17 -6.91 -37.22
CA ALA A 218 7.08 -7.51 -35.89
C ALA A 218 6.51 -6.54 -34.84
N GLY A 219 6.45 -5.24 -35.15
CA GLY A 219 5.97 -4.20 -34.24
C GLY A 219 4.59 -4.38 -33.62
N PRO A 220 3.58 -5.00 -34.29
CA PRO A 220 2.24 -5.14 -33.72
C PRO A 220 2.20 -5.98 -32.44
N ARG A 221 3.27 -6.74 -32.13
CA ARG A 221 3.39 -7.53 -30.90
C ARG A 221 3.32 -6.67 -29.63
N TRP A 222 3.85 -5.44 -29.65
CA TRP A 222 3.87 -4.54 -28.49
C TRP A 222 2.47 -4.17 -27.97
N PHE A 223 1.46 -4.21 -28.84
CA PHE A 223 0.07 -3.94 -28.48
C PHE A 223 -0.74 -5.24 -28.30
N GLY A 224 -0.53 -6.23 -29.17
CA GLY A 224 -1.31 -7.47 -29.15
C GLY A 224 -0.95 -8.45 -28.02
N GLU A 225 0.28 -8.40 -27.51
CA GLU A 225 0.78 -9.38 -26.55
C GLU A 225 0.16 -9.22 -25.16
N VAL A 226 -0.09 -7.99 -24.71
CA VAL A 226 -0.79 -7.73 -23.44
C VAL A 226 -2.18 -8.35 -23.45
N GLU A 227 -2.90 -8.24 -24.56
CA GLU A 227 -4.24 -8.82 -24.69
C GLU A 227 -4.20 -10.35 -24.80
N ALA A 228 -3.29 -10.89 -25.60
CA ALA A 228 -3.10 -12.34 -25.72
C ALA A 228 -2.75 -12.97 -24.37
N LEU A 229 -1.81 -12.36 -23.63
CA LEU A 229 -1.43 -12.79 -22.29
C LEU A 229 -2.59 -12.67 -21.31
N ALA A 230 -3.32 -11.55 -21.30
CA ALA A 230 -4.48 -11.37 -20.43
C ALA A 230 -5.57 -12.43 -20.67
N LYS A 231 -5.82 -12.81 -21.93
CA LYS A 231 -6.76 -13.88 -22.29
C LYS A 231 -6.31 -15.24 -21.74
N GLU A 232 -5.02 -15.57 -21.83
CA GLU A 232 -4.48 -16.80 -21.24
C GLU A 232 -4.55 -16.79 -19.72
N LEU A 233 -4.18 -15.68 -19.08
CA LEU A 233 -4.27 -15.51 -17.63
C LEU A 233 -5.71 -15.63 -17.12
N ALA A 234 -6.69 -15.09 -17.86
CA ALA A 234 -8.10 -15.23 -17.53
C ALA A 234 -8.55 -16.71 -17.55
N LYS A 235 -8.03 -17.53 -18.46
CA LYS A 235 -8.31 -18.98 -18.48
C LYS A 235 -7.73 -19.68 -17.24
N PHE A 236 -6.55 -19.29 -16.78
CA PHE A 236 -5.98 -19.81 -15.53
C PHE A 236 -6.85 -19.43 -14.34
N THR A 237 -7.24 -18.17 -14.23
CA THR A 237 -8.14 -17.71 -13.16
C THR A 237 -9.46 -18.48 -13.18
N GLN A 238 -10.07 -18.70 -14.34
CA GLN A 238 -11.29 -19.50 -14.45
C GLN A 238 -11.11 -20.94 -13.95
N LYS A 239 -9.98 -21.58 -14.27
CA LYS A 239 -9.64 -22.92 -13.75
C LYS A 239 -9.48 -22.91 -12.23
N GLU A 240 -8.79 -21.92 -11.68
CA GLU A 240 -8.62 -21.79 -10.22
C GLU A 240 -9.95 -21.56 -9.50
N VAL A 241 -10.81 -20.71 -10.06
CA VAL A 241 -12.16 -20.46 -9.55
C VAL A 241 -12.99 -21.74 -9.60
N ALA A 242 -12.95 -22.50 -10.69
CA ALA A 242 -13.66 -23.77 -10.79
C ALA A 242 -13.18 -24.79 -9.74
N LEU A 243 -11.86 -24.88 -9.51
CA LEU A 243 -11.30 -25.76 -8.48
C LEU A 243 -11.69 -25.32 -7.08
N LEU A 244 -11.60 -24.02 -6.77
CA LEU A 244 -12.00 -23.48 -5.47
C LEU A 244 -13.50 -23.66 -5.21
N ALA A 245 -14.34 -23.48 -6.24
CA ALA A 245 -15.77 -23.74 -6.18
C ALA A 245 -16.04 -25.21 -5.83
N GLN A 246 -15.34 -26.14 -6.48
CA GLN A 246 -15.43 -27.57 -6.21
C GLN A 246 -14.98 -27.92 -4.78
N PHE A 247 -13.85 -27.37 -4.32
CA PHE A 247 -13.35 -27.60 -2.96
C PHE A 247 -14.31 -27.10 -1.87
N ARG A 248 -15.08 -26.04 -2.14
CA ARG A 248 -16.01 -25.44 -1.17
C ARG A 248 -17.45 -25.96 -1.28
N GLY A 249 -17.79 -26.63 -2.38
CA GLY A 249 -19.18 -26.99 -2.68
C GLY A 249 -20.09 -25.78 -2.90
N GLN A 250 -19.55 -24.63 -3.29
CA GLN A 250 -20.30 -23.39 -3.56
C GLN A 250 -20.08 -22.95 -5.00
N PRO A 251 -21.12 -22.45 -5.70
CA PRO A 251 -21.00 -22.04 -7.09
C PRO A 251 -20.19 -20.74 -7.24
N SER A 252 -20.21 -19.86 -6.24
CA SER A 252 -19.42 -18.62 -6.24
C SER A 252 -18.20 -18.75 -5.33
N VAL A 253 -17.07 -18.19 -5.78
CA VAL A 253 -15.83 -18.15 -5.00
C VAL A 253 -15.60 -16.72 -4.51
N PRO A 254 -15.42 -16.52 -3.20
CA PRO A 254 -15.01 -15.23 -2.65
C PRO A 254 -13.70 -14.74 -3.25
N LEU A 255 -13.67 -13.49 -3.73
CA LEU A 255 -12.48 -12.91 -4.38
C LEU A 255 -11.24 -12.94 -3.48
N ASP A 256 -11.39 -12.68 -2.19
CA ASP A 256 -10.28 -12.71 -1.24
C ASP A 256 -9.66 -14.12 -1.08
N VAL A 257 -10.47 -15.18 -1.18
CA VAL A 257 -10.00 -16.57 -1.11
C VAL A 257 -9.22 -16.93 -2.37
N LEU A 258 -9.68 -16.44 -3.54
CA LEU A 258 -8.89 -16.57 -4.76
C LEU A 258 -7.55 -15.86 -4.60
N LEU A 259 -7.54 -14.61 -4.14
CA LEU A 259 -6.29 -13.84 -4.03
C LEU A 259 -5.31 -14.46 -3.03
N LEU A 260 -5.80 -15.05 -1.92
CA LEU A 260 -4.95 -15.70 -0.92
C LEU A 260 -4.40 -17.05 -1.38
N ARG A 261 -5.09 -17.79 -2.26
CA ARG A 261 -4.70 -19.16 -2.65
C ARG A 261 -4.22 -19.32 -4.09
N GLY A 262 -4.71 -18.49 -4.99
CA GLY A 262 -4.44 -18.53 -6.42
C GLY A 262 -3.43 -17.48 -6.84
N HIS A 263 -3.36 -17.27 -8.15
CA HIS A 263 -2.52 -16.24 -8.72
C HIS A 263 -3.13 -14.86 -8.51
N ALA A 264 -2.27 -13.83 -8.53
CA ALA A 264 -2.73 -12.45 -8.58
C ALA A 264 -3.67 -12.26 -9.80
N LEU A 265 -4.82 -11.63 -9.57
CA LEU A 265 -5.83 -11.49 -10.60
C LEU A 265 -5.35 -10.49 -11.67
N ALA A 266 -5.22 -10.96 -12.90
CA ALA A 266 -4.86 -10.12 -14.04
C ALA A 266 -6.01 -9.17 -14.40
N LEU A 267 -5.72 -7.87 -14.39
CA LEU A 267 -6.63 -6.79 -14.72
C LEU A 267 -6.00 -5.93 -15.83
N PRO A 268 -6.05 -6.36 -17.11
CA PRO A 268 -5.50 -5.58 -18.21
C PRO A 268 -6.14 -4.19 -18.28
N TYR A 269 -5.33 -3.18 -18.57
CA TYR A 269 -5.80 -1.81 -18.80
C TYR A 269 -6.60 -1.23 -17.61
N LEU A 270 -6.14 -1.47 -16.38
CA LEU A 270 -6.78 -0.96 -15.17
C LEU A 270 -6.50 0.54 -14.97
N HIS A 271 -5.25 0.91 -14.67
CA HIS A 271 -4.84 2.31 -14.43
C HIS A 271 -3.76 2.80 -15.40
N SER A 272 -3.24 1.90 -16.24
CA SER A 272 -2.21 2.15 -17.24
C SER A 272 -2.51 1.28 -18.46
N PRO A 273 -2.06 1.66 -19.67
CA PRO A 273 -2.21 0.85 -20.88
C PRO A 273 -1.25 -0.35 -20.89
N ALA A 274 -1.30 -1.16 -19.84
CA ALA A 274 -0.40 -2.24 -19.55
C ALA A 274 -1.13 -3.34 -18.76
N LEU A 275 -0.46 -4.48 -18.54
CA LEU A 275 -1.04 -5.55 -17.74
C LEU A 275 -0.90 -5.21 -16.24
N CYS A 276 -2.03 -5.03 -15.56
CA CYS A 276 -2.05 -4.84 -14.12
C CYS A 276 -2.45 -6.14 -13.41
N PHE A 277 -2.06 -6.26 -12.15
CA PHE A 277 -2.38 -7.38 -11.27
C PHE A 277 -2.94 -6.85 -9.96
N LEU A 278 -4.06 -7.43 -9.51
CA LEU A 278 -4.52 -7.29 -8.14
C LEU A 278 -3.80 -8.34 -7.29
N VAL A 279 -2.88 -7.88 -6.46
CA VAL A 279 -1.96 -8.75 -5.70
C VAL A 279 -2.56 -9.12 -4.35
N TYR A 280 -3.10 -8.11 -3.66
CA TYR A 280 -3.65 -8.29 -2.32
C TYR A 280 -4.83 -7.33 -2.10
N LEU A 281 -5.83 -7.83 -1.37
CA LEU A 281 -6.99 -7.08 -0.94
C LEU A 281 -7.16 -7.27 0.56
N SER A 282 -7.06 -6.17 1.31
CA SER A 282 -7.28 -6.21 2.77
C SER A 282 -8.69 -6.69 3.07
N PRO A 283 -8.91 -7.38 4.21
CA PRO A 283 -10.24 -7.83 4.59
C PRO A 283 -11.26 -6.70 4.64
N ARG A 284 -10.83 -5.51 5.08
CA ARG A 284 -11.67 -4.29 5.10
C ARG A 284 -12.03 -3.82 3.69
N ALA A 285 -11.06 -3.77 2.78
CA ALA A 285 -11.32 -3.38 1.39
C ALA A 285 -12.25 -4.37 0.69
N TYR A 286 -12.02 -5.67 0.88
CA TYR A 286 -12.89 -6.73 0.35
C TYR A 286 -14.32 -6.61 0.86
N LEU A 287 -14.52 -6.49 2.19
CA LEU A 287 -15.86 -6.32 2.76
C LEU A 287 -16.53 -5.02 2.30
N SER A 288 -15.77 -3.94 2.13
CA SER A 288 -16.30 -2.69 1.58
C SER A 288 -16.79 -2.89 0.15
N LEU A 289 -16.00 -3.53 -0.71
CA LEU A 289 -16.36 -3.85 -2.09
C LEU A 289 -17.56 -4.78 -2.17
N GLN A 290 -17.60 -5.82 -1.33
CA GLN A 290 -18.70 -6.77 -1.29
C GLN A 290 -20.02 -6.10 -0.87
N ARG A 291 -19.96 -5.16 0.08
CA ARG A 291 -21.15 -4.40 0.54
C ARG A 291 -21.66 -3.40 -0.49
N SER A 292 -20.76 -2.82 -1.27
CA SER A 292 -21.12 -1.83 -2.28
C SER A 292 -21.44 -2.46 -3.64
N ALA A 293 -21.10 -3.73 -3.84
CA ALA A 293 -21.39 -4.46 -5.06
C ALA A 293 -22.90 -4.59 -5.28
N PRO A 294 -23.39 -4.36 -6.51
CA PRO A 294 -24.79 -4.60 -6.85
C PRO A 294 -25.09 -6.09 -6.71
N VAL A 295 -26.27 -6.42 -6.16
CA VAL A 295 -26.75 -7.81 -6.07
C VAL A 295 -26.87 -8.35 -7.48
N THR A 296 -25.86 -9.12 -7.90
CA THR A 296 -25.81 -9.69 -9.23
C THR A 296 -26.67 -10.94 -9.21
N ALA A 297 -27.54 -11.10 -10.22
CA ALA A 297 -28.36 -12.31 -10.36
C ALA A 297 -27.49 -13.56 -10.40
N THR A 298 -28.02 -14.68 -9.88
CA THR A 298 -27.31 -15.96 -9.75
C THR A 298 -26.61 -16.36 -11.06
N PRO A 299 -25.27 -16.48 -11.05
CA PRO A 299 -24.50 -16.85 -12.23
C PRO A 299 -24.66 -18.34 -12.54
N LEU A 300 -24.79 -18.69 -13.83
CA LEU A 300 -24.87 -20.07 -14.32
C LEU A 300 -23.51 -20.81 -14.32
N LEU A 301 -22.40 -20.06 -14.14
CA LEU A 301 -21.03 -20.53 -14.20
C LEU A 301 -20.29 -20.13 -12.91
N PRO A 302 -19.25 -20.87 -12.50
CA PRO A 302 -18.48 -20.49 -11.33
C PRO A 302 -17.85 -19.11 -11.57
N SER A 303 -18.27 -18.15 -10.77
CA SER A 303 -17.87 -16.76 -10.87
C SER A 303 -17.40 -16.24 -9.52
N PHE A 304 -16.80 -15.06 -9.55
CA PHE A 304 -16.56 -14.29 -8.36
C PHE A 304 -17.87 -13.90 -7.70
N ASP A 305 -17.80 -13.65 -6.39
CA ASP A 305 -18.84 -12.99 -5.63
C ASP A 305 -18.97 -11.49 -5.97
N ILE A 306 -17.93 -10.90 -6.56
CA ILE A 306 -17.90 -9.51 -7.05
C ILE A 306 -17.72 -9.51 -8.57
N SER A 307 -18.61 -8.87 -9.33
CA SER A 307 -18.49 -8.83 -10.78
C SER A 307 -17.22 -8.11 -11.23
N SER A 308 -16.58 -8.61 -12.30
CA SER A 308 -15.33 -8.02 -12.80
C SER A 308 -15.51 -6.56 -13.20
N SER A 309 -16.63 -6.19 -13.83
CA SER A 309 -16.94 -4.81 -14.20
C SER A 309 -16.97 -3.88 -12.98
N TYR A 310 -17.69 -4.30 -11.93
CA TYR A 310 -17.75 -3.54 -10.68
C TYR A 310 -16.37 -3.40 -10.02
N LEU A 311 -15.59 -4.48 -10.03
CA LEU A 311 -14.22 -4.46 -9.52
C LEU A 311 -13.35 -3.46 -10.30
N TYR A 312 -13.45 -3.42 -11.63
CA TYR A 312 -12.75 -2.44 -12.46
C TYR A 312 -13.13 -1.01 -12.11
N ASP A 313 -14.43 -0.74 -11.94
CA ASP A 313 -14.91 0.61 -11.64
C ASP A 313 -14.42 1.09 -10.26
N CYS A 314 -14.50 0.24 -9.24
CA CYS A 314 -14.00 0.57 -7.91
C CYS A 314 -12.48 0.74 -7.88
N LEU A 315 -11.73 -0.13 -8.55
CA LEU A 315 -10.28 -0.08 -8.55
C LEU A 315 -9.72 1.07 -9.40
N ASN A 316 -10.48 1.55 -10.38
CA ASN A 316 -10.08 2.66 -11.25
C ASN A 316 -10.52 4.04 -10.71
N ALA A 317 -11.35 4.06 -9.66
CA ALA A 317 -11.80 5.28 -9.01
C ALA A 317 -10.62 6.20 -8.62
N ASP A 318 -10.86 7.52 -8.64
CA ASP A 318 -9.83 8.51 -8.36
C ASP A 318 -9.31 8.44 -6.93
N LEU A 319 -10.18 8.05 -5.99
CA LEU A 319 -9.81 7.80 -4.61
C LEU A 319 -9.25 6.37 -4.48
N PRO A 320 -7.95 6.19 -4.21
CA PRO A 320 -7.39 4.86 -4.02
C PRO A 320 -8.04 4.20 -2.80
N LEU A 321 -8.63 3.03 -2.98
CA LEU A 321 -9.10 2.22 -1.86
C LEU A 321 -7.89 1.85 -0.98
N SER A 322 -8.00 2.15 0.31
CA SER A 322 -7.00 1.76 1.30
C SER A 322 -6.95 0.24 1.44
N GLY A 323 -5.74 -0.31 1.59
CA GLY A 323 -5.53 -1.75 1.72
C GLY A 323 -5.76 -2.53 0.43
N VAL A 324 -5.46 -1.93 -0.73
CA VAL A 324 -5.42 -2.62 -2.03
C VAL A 324 -4.00 -2.52 -2.59
N THR A 325 -3.37 -3.67 -2.82
CA THR A 325 -2.05 -3.74 -3.47
C THR A 325 -2.21 -4.15 -4.92
N ARG A 326 -1.71 -3.30 -5.82
CA ARG A 326 -1.71 -3.51 -7.26
C ARG A 326 -0.29 -3.51 -7.78
N ALA A 327 -0.03 -4.30 -8.81
CA ALA A 327 1.20 -4.24 -9.57
C ALA A 327 0.89 -3.91 -11.03
N ALA A 328 1.71 -3.11 -11.69
CA ALA A 328 1.63 -2.89 -13.13
C ALA A 328 2.92 -3.33 -13.81
N LEU A 329 2.80 -4.20 -14.81
CA LEU A 329 3.87 -4.68 -15.65
C LEU A 329 4.06 -3.73 -16.83
N THR A 330 5.13 -2.94 -16.81
CA THR A 330 5.36 -1.87 -17.79
C THR A 330 6.76 -1.98 -18.40
N LEU A 331 6.90 -1.56 -19.65
CA LEU A 331 8.20 -1.44 -20.30
C LEU A 331 8.84 -0.08 -19.98
N VAL A 332 10.02 -0.11 -19.37
CA VAL A 332 10.72 1.09 -18.91
C VAL A 332 12.13 1.11 -19.49
N PRO A 333 12.63 2.28 -19.94
CA PRO A 333 14.06 2.44 -20.25
C PRO A 333 14.92 2.10 -19.01
N LEU A 334 15.95 1.30 -19.24
CA LEU A 334 16.98 0.95 -18.26
C LEU A 334 18.18 1.90 -18.40
N PRO A 335 18.84 2.27 -17.30
CA PRO A 335 20.13 2.97 -17.36
C PRO A 335 21.19 2.06 -18.00
N GLU A 336 22.06 2.63 -18.85
CA GLU A 336 23.01 1.89 -19.71
C GLU A 336 24.00 0.97 -18.98
N THR A 337 24.08 1.03 -17.64
CA THR A 337 25.02 0.25 -16.83
C THR A 337 24.51 -1.15 -16.45
N SER A 338 23.27 -1.53 -16.78
CA SER A 338 22.68 -2.80 -16.35
C SER A 338 22.61 -3.87 -17.45
N SER A 339 23.73 -4.13 -18.13
CA SER A 339 23.82 -5.21 -19.13
C SER A 339 24.20 -6.54 -18.46
N THR A 340 23.28 -7.15 -17.72
CA THR A 340 23.40 -8.56 -17.34
C THR A 340 22.59 -9.38 -18.33
N SER A 341 23.28 -10.09 -19.23
CA SER A 341 22.67 -11.15 -20.04
C SER A 341 22.27 -12.28 -19.10
N ALA A 342 21.01 -12.32 -18.68
CA ALA A 342 20.49 -13.42 -17.89
C ALA A 342 20.25 -14.61 -18.81
N ASP A 343 21.04 -15.67 -18.64
CA ASP A 343 20.70 -16.99 -19.18
C ASP A 343 19.52 -17.53 -18.34
N PRO A 344 18.36 -17.84 -18.94
CA PRO A 344 17.13 -18.11 -18.21
C PRO A 344 17.09 -19.57 -17.74
N MET A 345 17.96 -19.99 -16.82
CA MET A 345 17.81 -21.30 -16.16
C MET A 345 18.08 -21.24 -14.66
N LEU A 346 17.16 -21.87 -13.90
CA LEU A 346 17.20 -22.20 -12.47
C LEU A 346 16.77 -21.10 -11.47
N SER A 347 15.64 -20.42 -11.69
CA SER A 347 14.94 -19.71 -10.60
C SER A 347 14.02 -20.67 -9.83
N SER A 348 14.05 -20.60 -8.50
CA SER A 348 13.18 -21.34 -7.58
C SER A 348 11.72 -21.27 -8.03
N GLN A 349 11.09 -22.43 -8.25
CA GLN A 349 9.72 -22.51 -8.74
C GLN A 349 8.76 -21.76 -7.82
N PRO A 350 7.84 -20.94 -8.36
CA PRO A 350 6.67 -20.52 -7.62
C PRO A 350 5.87 -21.75 -7.15
N SER A 351 5.33 -21.70 -5.94
CA SER A 351 4.48 -22.76 -5.41
C SER A 351 3.04 -22.54 -5.88
N PHE A 352 2.58 -23.32 -6.85
CA PHE A 352 1.22 -23.22 -7.38
C PHE A 352 0.32 -24.36 -6.88
N PRO A 353 -0.32 -24.23 -5.71
CA PRO A 353 -1.13 -25.31 -5.15
C PRO A 353 -2.44 -25.54 -5.92
N LEU A 354 -3.01 -24.50 -6.53
CA LEU A 354 -4.33 -24.60 -7.19
C LEU A 354 -4.25 -25.00 -8.66
N ALA A 355 -3.27 -24.50 -9.41
CA ALA A 355 -3.14 -24.79 -10.83
C ALA A 355 -1.72 -25.29 -11.15
N PRO A 356 -1.39 -26.57 -10.90
CA PRO A 356 -0.07 -27.11 -11.25
C PRO A 356 0.20 -27.04 -12.75
N THR A 357 -0.83 -26.96 -13.59
CA THR A 357 -0.69 -26.70 -15.04
C THR A 357 -0.06 -25.35 -15.35
N ALA A 358 -0.12 -24.38 -14.43
CA ALA A 358 0.57 -23.09 -14.56
C ALA A 358 2.11 -23.24 -14.47
N LEU A 359 2.63 -24.31 -13.86
CA LEU A 359 4.08 -24.58 -13.84
C LEU A 359 4.67 -24.79 -15.24
N GLY A 360 3.86 -25.32 -16.17
CA GLY A 360 4.26 -25.49 -17.57
C GLY A 360 4.08 -24.23 -18.42
N PHE A 361 3.44 -23.19 -17.89
CA PHE A 361 3.27 -21.93 -18.61
C PHE A 361 4.55 -21.11 -18.50
N SER A 362 5.23 -20.94 -19.62
CA SER A 362 6.35 -20.02 -19.77
C SER A 362 6.04 -19.05 -20.88
N HIS A 363 5.94 -17.77 -20.52
CA HIS A 363 5.76 -16.68 -21.47
C HIS A 363 6.86 -15.66 -21.20
N ASN A 364 7.78 -15.55 -22.14
CA ASN A 364 8.86 -14.57 -22.11
C ASN A 364 8.35 -13.26 -22.71
N PHE A 365 8.57 -12.16 -22.01
CA PHE A 365 8.13 -10.86 -22.49
C PHE A 365 9.00 -10.42 -23.68
N PRO A 366 8.44 -9.67 -24.64
CA PRO A 366 9.15 -9.27 -25.84
C PRO A 366 10.23 -8.25 -25.43
N LEU A 367 11.46 -8.47 -25.86
CA LEU A 367 12.52 -7.48 -25.73
C LEU A 367 12.72 -6.76 -27.06
N PRO A 368 13.10 -5.46 -27.04
CA PRO A 368 13.46 -4.74 -28.25
C PRO A 368 14.58 -5.44 -28.99
N THR A 369 14.44 -5.53 -30.31
CA THR A 369 15.47 -6.08 -31.20
C THR A 369 16.37 -4.97 -31.78
N GLY A 370 17.57 -5.34 -32.22
CA GLY A 370 18.50 -4.41 -32.89
C GLY A 370 19.25 -3.47 -31.94
N SER A 371 19.34 -2.18 -32.28
CA SER A 371 20.18 -1.19 -31.57
C SER A 371 19.70 -0.80 -30.17
N ASP A 372 18.51 -1.24 -29.77
CA ASP A 372 17.89 -0.95 -28.47
C ASP A 372 17.90 -2.14 -27.50
N VAL A 373 18.56 -3.24 -27.88
CA VAL A 373 18.76 -4.39 -26.99
C VAL A 373 19.45 -3.91 -25.71
N GLY A 374 18.87 -4.26 -24.56
CA GLY A 374 19.38 -3.87 -23.24
C GLY A 374 19.02 -2.46 -22.77
N LYS A 375 18.42 -1.61 -23.63
CA LYS A 375 17.97 -0.26 -23.23
C LYS A 375 16.62 -0.25 -22.54
N TYR A 376 15.85 -1.31 -22.66
CA TYR A 376 14.52 -1.42 -22.04
C TYR A 376 14.39 -2.73 -21.29
N GLY A 377 13.61 -2.70 -20.22
CA GLY A 377 13.26 -3.87 -19.43
C GLY A 377 11.81 -3.82 -19.00
N TRP A 378 11.23 -5.00 -18.80
CA TRP A 378 9.92 -5.13 -18.19
C TRP A 378 10.05 -4.99 -16.69
N VAL A 379 9.24 -4.12 -16.11
CA VAL A 379 9.30 -3.76 -14.69
C VAL A 379 7.91 -3.85 -14.09
N LEU A 380 7.78 -4.64 -13.04
CA LEU A 380 6.65 -4.61 -12.11
C LEU A 380 6.78 -3.41 -11.19
N THR A 381 5.72 -2.60 -11.12
CA THR A 381 5.66 -1.39 -10.30
C THR A 381 4.53 -1.51 -9.27
N PHE A 382 4.80 -1.15 -8.00
CA PHE A 382 3.87 -1.32 -6.86
C PHE A 382 3.29 -0.01 -6.32
N GLY A 383 3.15 1.02 -7.16
CA GLY A 383 2.54 2.29 -6.77
C GLY A 383 3.34 3.02 -5.68
N LYS A 384 2.80 3.10 -4.45
CA LYS A 384 3.46 3.75 -3.29
C LYS A 384 4.59 2.89 -2.68
N GLY A 385 4.80 1.70 -3.22
CA GLY A 385 5.73 0.71 -2.69
C GLY A 385 5.12 -0.15 -1.59
N VAL A 386 5.75 -1.29 -1.33
CA VAL A 386 5.37 -2.24 -0.28
C VAL A 386 6.52 -2.35 0.71
N VAL A 387 6.26 -2.19 2.00
CA VAL A 387 7.25 -2.44 3.05
C VAL A 387 7.53 -3.95 3.09
N MET A 388 8.78 -4.33 2.81
CA MET A 388 9.25 -5.70 2.77
C MET A 388 10.27 -5.95 3.87
N SER A 389 10.28 -7.17 4.41
CA SER A 389 11.40 -7.68 5.18
C SER A 389 12.60 -8.01 4.27
N GLN A 390 13.82 -7.94 4.82
CA GLN A 390 15.04 -8.30 4.10
C GLN A 390 14.98 -9.72 3.54
N SER A 391 14.52 -10.69 4.34
CA SER A 391 14.40 -12.09 3.94
C SER A 391 13.53 -12.25 2.67
N ARG A 392 12.41 -11.53 2.59
CA ARG A 392 11.54 -11.54 1.39
C ARG A 392 12.14 -10.78 0.22
N MET A 393 12.89 -9.72 0.47
CA MET A 393 13.61 -9.05 -0.60
C MET A 393 14.68 -9.95 -1.22
N LEU A 394 15.44 -10.68 -0.39
CA LEU A 394 16.41 -11.68 -0.85
C LEU A 394 15.74 -12.79 -1.64
N LYS A 395 14.54 -13.22 -1.21
CA LYS A 395 13.75 -14.21 -1.97
C LYS A 395 13.37 -13.68 -3.35
N ILE A 396 12.89 -12.43 -3.47
CA ILE A 396 12.62 -11.80 -4.76
C ILE A 396 13.91 -11.67 -5.60
N ALA A 397 15.03 -11.29 -4.99
CA ALA A 397 16.32 -11.20 -5.69
C ALA A 397 16.74 -12.56 -6.25
N SER A 398 16.55 -13.65 -5.50
CA SER A 398 16.84 -15.01 -5.96
C SER A 398 15.92 -15.48 -7.11
N VAL A 399 14.70 -14.94 -7.20
CA VAL A 399 13.78 -15.20 -8.31
C VAL A 399 14.25 -14.50 -9.58
N VAL A 400 14.63 -13.22 -9.50
CA VAL A 400 15.01 -12.40 -10.67
C VAL A 400 16.45 -12.65 -11.12
N GLN A 401 17.34 -12.99 -10.18
CA GLN A 401 18.78 -13.18 -10.43
C GLN A 401 19.28 -14.50 -9.80
N PRO A 402 18.89 -15.67 -10.32
CA PRO A 402 19.26 -16.96 -9.73
C PRO A 402 20.77 -17.21 -9.68
N HIS A 403 21.53 -16.65 -10.63
CA HIS A 403 22.99 -16.81 -10.73
C HIS A 403 23.77 -15.91 -9.77
N HIS A 404 23.17 -14.81 -9.31
CA HIS A 404 23.72 -14.04 -8.20
C HIS A 404 23.24 -14.69 -6.90
N GLN A 405 23.83 -15.84 -6.56
CA GLN A 405 23.88 -16.22 -5.15
C GLN A 405 24.62 -15.08 -4.44
N LEU A 406 23.83 -14.16 -3.89
CA LEU A 406 24.30 -13.05 -3.09
C LEU A 406 24.99 -13.66 -1.87
N SER A 407 26.29 -13.90 -2.00
CA SER A 407 27.18 -14.08 -0.87
C SER A 407 27.18 -12.75 -0.13
N TYR A 408 26.17 -12.55 0.72
CA TYR A 408 26.03 -11.39 1.61
C TYR A 408 27.04 -11.43 2.76
N THR A 409 28.17 -12.11 2.58
CA THR A 409 29.33 -12.03 3.46
C THR A 409 30.09 -10.74 3.14
N GLY A 410 29.50 -9.61 3.52
CA GLY A 410 30.15 -8.32 3.80
C GLY A 410 31.09 -7.73 2.74
N ALA A 411 30.56 -7.04 1.73
CA ALA A 411 31.18 -5.86 1.04
C ALA A 411 30.43 -5.45 -0.25
N GLY A 412 29.10 -5.59 -0.30
CA GLY A 412 28.30 -5.09 -1.43
C GLY A 412 28.08 -3.57 -1.36
N PRO A 413 27.69 -2.92 -2.48
CA PRO A 413 27.41 -1.48 -2.52
C PRO A 413 26.45 -1.13 -1.39
N SER A 414 26.82 -0.13 -0.61
CA SER A 414 26.11 0.33 0.57
C SER A 414 24.64 0.65 0.21
N LEU A 415 23.76 -0.34 0.37
CA LEU A 415 22.33 -0.09 0.42
C LEU A 415 22.15 0.80 1.64
N SER A 416 21.64 2.01 1.43
CA SER A 416 21.28 2.93 2.49
C SER A 416 20.21 2.27 3.35
N PHE A 417 20.64 1.57 4.40
CA PHE A 417 19.74 1.00 5.39
C PHE A 417 19.10 2.18 6.13
N VAL A 418 17.78 2.31 5.98
CA VAL A 418 17.01 3.09 6.95
C VAL A 418 17.24 2.42 8.29
N THR A 419 17.77 3.16 9.26
CA THR A 419 18.03 2.67 10.62
C THR A 419 16.70 2.27 11.27
N GLY A 420 16.37 0.98 11.26
CA GLY A 420 15.16 0.41 11.85
C GLY A 420 14.77 -0.93 11.23
N GLY A 421 14.00 -1.73 11.98
CA GLY A 421 13.42 -2.97 11.47
C GLY A 421 12.32 -2.67 10.44
N TRP A 422 11.96 -3.66 9.61
CA TRP A 422 10.84 -3.49 8.66
C TRP A 422 9.50 -3.20 9.36
N VAL A 423 9.35 -3.68 10.61
CA VAL A 423 8.18 -3.38 11.46
C VAL A 423 8.16 -1.91 11.87
N ASP A 424 9.31 -1.32 12.22
CA ASP A 424 9.39 0.11 12.55
C ASP A 424 9.00 0.97 11.34
N MET A 425 9.50 0.60 10.16
CA MET A 425 9.16 1.31 8.92
C MET A 425 7.67 1.21 8.57
N LEU A 426 7.02 0.10 8.93
CA LEU A 426 5.59 -0.11 8.73
C LEU A 426 4.73 0.67 9.73
N LEU A 427 5.04 0.55 11.03
CA LEU A 427 4.19 1.04 12.11
C LEU A 427 4.50 2.48 12.53
N ASN A 428 5.73 2.95 12.30
CA ASN A 428 6.20 4.28 12.69
C ASN A 428 6.94 4.97 11.53
N PRO A 429 6.29 5.20 10.37
CA PRO A 429 6.92 5.83 9.22
C PRO A 429 7.28 7.30 9.55
N GLY A 430 8.53 7.53 9.92
CA GLY A 430 9.06 8.85 10.31
C GLY A 430 9.49 8.96 11.77
N GLY A 431 9.34 7.91 12.56
CA GLY A 431 9.86 7.85 13.92
C GLY A 431 11.38 7.78 13.96
N SER A 432 12.00 8.53 14.88
CA SER A 432 13.44 8.45 15.15
C SER A 432 13.81 7.30 16.10
N LEU A 433 12.82 6.68 16.75
CA LEU A 433 13.02 5.65 17.76
C LEU A 433 12.81 4.27 17.14
N ILE A 434 13.87 3.47 17.17
CA ILE A 434 13.83 2.03 16.91
C ILE A 434 13.29 1.37 18.18
N ALA A 435 12.16 0.66 18.08
CA ALA A 435 11.54 0.03 19.23
C ALA A 435 11.69 -1.49 19.12
N GLU A 436 12.32 -2.12 20.10
CA GLU A 436 12.42 -3.60 20.15
C GLU A 436 11.04 -4.26 20.34
N ARG A 437 10.10 -3.50 20.90
CA ARG A 437 8.77 -3.97 21.27
C ARG A 437 7.73 -2.90 21.04
N TYR A 438 6.59 -3.35 20.56
CA TYR A 438 5.38 -2.56 20.41
C TYR A 438 4.29 -3.14 21.30
N THR A 439 3.52 -2.28 21.94
CA THR A 439 2.38 -2.68 22.74
C THR A 439 1.09 -2.13 22.14
N ALA A 440 0.00 -2.88 22.28
CA ALA A 440 -1.32 -2.45 21.88
C ALA A 440 -2.40 -3.10 22.76
N THR A 441 -3.54 -2.43 22.91
CA THR A 441 -4.70 -3.01 23.58
C THR A 441 -5.78 -3.30 22.54
N TYR A 442 -6.17 -4.57 22.44
CA TYR A 442 -7.28 -4.99 21.60
C TYR A 442 -8.53 -5.19 22.46
N VAL A 443 -9.59 -4.46 22.14
CA VAL A 443 -10.91 -4.59 22.79
C VAL A 443 -11.86 -5.25 21.80
N SER A 444 -12.48 -6.36 22.19
CA SER A 444 -13.45 -7.05 21.35
C SER A 444 -14.71 -6.20 21.19
N PRO A 445 -15.21 -5.98 19.96
CA PRO A 445 -16.48 -5.30 19.74
C PRO A 445 -17.68 -5.98 20.42
N THR A 446 -17.60 -7.29 20.64
CA THR A 446 -18.66 -8.08 21.26
C THR A 446 -18.48 -8.27 22.77
N MET A 447 -17.38 -7.78 23.35
CA MET A 447 -17.04 -7.96 24.78
C MET A 447 -17.06 -9.42 25.27
N MET A 448 -16.93 -10.40 24.37
CA MET A 448 -16.98 -11.84 24.73
C MET A 448 -15.77 -12.32 25.54
N HIS A 449 -14.68 -11.57 25.55
CA HIS A 449 -13.50 -11.85 26.33
C HIS A 449 -12.93 -10.54 26.88
N PRO A 450 -12.15 -10.58 27.97
CA PRO A 450 -11.43 -9.42 28.45
C PRO A 450 -10.51 -8.82 27.37
N PRO A 451 -10.18 -7.51 27.46
CA PRO A 451 -9.21 -6.88 26.58
C PRO A 451 -7.90 -7.67 26.48
N LEU A 452 -7.33 -7.75 25.27
CA LEU A 452 -6.04 -8.38 25.04
C LEU A 452 -4.96 -7.32 25.09
N ARG A 453 -3.94 -7.52 25.93
CA ARG A 453 -2.73 -6.68 25.96
C ARG A 453 -1.70 -7.34 25.08
N LEU A 454 -1.58 -6.84 23.85
CA LEU A 454 -0.70 -7.37 22.82
C LEU A 454 0.71 -6.77 22.98
N THR A 455 1.72 -7.63 22.95
CA THR A 455 3.13 -7.24 22.92
C THR A 455 3.77 -7.87 21.69
N LEU A 456 4.11 -7.05 20.70
CA LEU A 456 4.80 -7.45 19.48
C LEU A 456 6.30 -7.31 19.66
N THR A 457 7.03 -8.41 19.56
CA THR A 457 8.50 -8.40 19.48
C THR A 457 8.91 -8.14 18.04
N THR A 458 9.66 -7.08 17.78
CA THR A 458 10.12 -6.77 16.43
C THR A 458 11.20 -7.76 15.99
N PRO A 459 11.08 -8.39 14.82
CA PRO A 459 12.17 -9.20 14.27
C PRO A 459 13.36 -8.30 13.92
N GLU A 460 14.58 -8.80 14.16
CA GLU A 460 15.85 -8.13 13.80
C GLU A 460 16.13 -8.23 12.28
N GLU A 461 15.18 -7.83 11.45
CA GLU A 461 15.31 -7.80 10.00
C GLU A 461 15.12 -6.36 9.46
N PRO A 462 16.05 -5.84 8.65
CA PRO A 462 15.93 -4.49 8.11
C PRO A 462 14.75 -4.37 7.14
N GLY A 463 14.19 -3.16 7.10
CA GLY A 463 13.09 -2.79 6.21
C GLY A 463 13.54 -2.29 4.85
N LEU A 464 12.85 -2.72 3.80
CA LEU A 464 13.06 -2.24 2.43
C LEU A 464 11.71 -1.85 1.80
N LEU A 465 11.68 -0.73 1.07
CA LEU A 465 10.48 -0.33 0.32
C LEU A 465 10.58 -0.87 -1.11
N LEU A 466 9.75 -1.84 -1.45
CA LEU A 466 9.68 -2.41 -2.78
C LEU A 466 8.78 -1.58 -3.68
N GLU A 467 9.39 -0.77 -4.54
CA GLU A 467 8.65 0.01 -5.53
C GLU A 467 8.61 -0.66 -6.90
N ARG A 468 9.75 -1.22 -7.33
CA ARG A 468 9.98 -1.65 -8.70
C ARG A 468 10.82 -2.93 -8.75
N VAL A 469 10.45 -3.87 -9.61
CA VAL A 469 11.17 -5.14 -9.83
C VAL A 469 11.25 -5.42 -11.32
N GLN A 470 12.46 -5.58 -11.85
CA GLN A 470 12.64 -6.01 -13.23
C GLN A 470 12.31 -7.51 -13.36
N VAL A 471 11.63 -7.88 -14.43
CA VAL A 471 11.19 -9.25 -14.71
C VAL A 471 11.36 -9.54 -16.20
N TYR A 472 11.49 -10.82 -16.57
CA TYR A 472 11.71 -11.26 -17.96
C TYR A 472 10.60 -12.18 -18.46
N ASN A 473 9.91 -12.88 -17.56
CA ASN A 473 8.88 -13.84 -17.90
C ASN A 473 7.74 -13.85 -16.87
N MET A 474 6.64 -14.51 -17.21
CA MET A 474 5.47 -14.59 -16.35
C MET A 474 5.69 -15.41 -15.07
N GLN A 475 6.64 -16.36 -15.07
CA GLN A 475 6.95 -17.17 -13.88
C GLN A 475 7.60 -16.32 -12.80
N GLU A 476 8.56 -15.47 -13.17
CA GLU A 476 9.15 -14.46 -12.29
C GLU A 476 8.09 -13.51 -11.75
N VAL A 477 7.18 -13.04 -12.61
CA VAL A 477 6.07 -12.18 -12.18
C VAL A 477 5.26 -12.88 -11.10
N TRP A 478 4.79 -14.10 -11.34
CA TRP A 478 3.99 -14.82 -10.34
C TRP A 478 4.74 -15.07 -9.04
N ALA A 479 6.00 -15.49 -9.10
CA ALA A 479 6.82 -15.72 -7.92
C ALA A 479 7.01 -14.43 -7.09
N VAL A 480 7.26 -13.29 -7.75
CA VAL A 480 7.37 -12.00 -7.07
C VAL A 480 6.03 -11.59 -6.45
N LEU A 481 4.92 -11.72 -7.17
CA LEU A 481 3.59 -11.33 -6.68
C LEU A 481 3.14 -12.21 -5.51
N GLU A 482 3.51 -13.50 -5.47
CA GLU A 482 3.25 -14.40 -4.34
C GLU A 482 3.97 -13.92 -3.06
N ILE A 483 5.26 -13.58 -3.17
CA ILE A 483 6.06 -13.06 -2.05
C ILE A 483 5.49 -11.71 -1.55
N VAL A 484 5.10 -10.84 -2.48
CA VAL A 484 4.51 -9.54 -2.14
C VAL A 484 3.14 -9.69 -1.49
N ARG A 485 2.30 -10.61 -1.96
CA ARG A 485 1.00 -10.93 -1.35
C ARG A 485 1.18 -11.33 0.11
N ASP A 486 2.10 -12.25 0.39
CA ASP A 486 2.35 -12.74 1.75
C ASP A 486 2.84 -11.62 2.68
N GLN A 487 3.71 -10.74 2.18
CA GLN A 487 4.12 -9.54 2.93
C GLN A 487 2.96 -8.56 3.14
N CYS A 488 2.11 -8.34 2.13
CA CYS A 488 0.95 -7.46 2.26
C CYS A 488 -0.01 -7.95 3.33
N TRP A 489 -0.26 -9.26 3.40
CA TRP A 489 -1.07 -9.84 4.47
C TRP A 489 -0.49 -9.58 5.86
N LEU A 490 0.83 -9.73 6.04
CA LEU A 490 1.49 -9.41 7.30
C LEU A 490 1.40 -7.93 7.63
N ASN A 491 1.69 -7.06 6.65
CA ASN A 491 1.64 -5.62 6.82
C ASN A 491 0.25 -5.17 7.27
N GLU A 492 -0.80 -5.69 6.64
CA GLU A 492 -2.19 -5.35 6.93
C GLU A 492 -2.67 -5.95 8.25
N THR A 493 -2.20 -7.15 8.61
CA THR A 493 -2.51 -7.75 9.91
C THR A 493 -1.90 -6.94 11.05
N LEU A 494 -0.66 -6.50 10.91
CA LEU A 494 0.00 -5.64 11.91
C LEU A 494 -0.60 -4.23 11.92
N SER A 495 -0.86 -3.63 10.76
CA SER A 495 -1.43 -2.28 10.65
C SER A 495 -2.90 -2.21 11.07
N GLY A 496 -3.56 -3.36 11.29
CA GLY A 496 -4.95 -3.43 11.73
C GLY A 496 -5.20 -2.92 13.15
N ILE A 497 -4.14 -2.70 13.94
CA ILE A 497 -4.19 -2.19 15.31
C ILE A 497 -3.22 -1.01 15.49
N SER A 498 -3.58 -0.05 16.34
CA SER A 498 -2.72 1.07 16.72
C SER A 498 -1.66 0.61 17.72
N TRP A 499 -0.46 0.34 17.23
CA TRP A 499 0.69 -0.02 18.04
C TRP A 499 1.40 1.22 18.60
N LEU A 500 1.90 1.11 19.84
CA LEU A 500 2.71 2.13 20.49
C LEU A 500 4.08 1.54 20.87
N PRO A 501 5.20 2.23 20.58
CA PRO A 501 6.53 1.83 21.05
C PRO A 501 6.54 1.69 22.58
N GLU A 502 7.08 0.59 23.11
CA GLU A 502 7.15 0.35 24.56
C GLU A 502 7.91 1.46 25.30
N ALA A 503 8.91 2.10 24.66
CA ALA A 503 9.65 3.21 25.25
C ALA A 503 8.83 4.49 25.47
N ILE A 504 7.74 4.67 24.71
CA ILE A 504 6.86 5.86 24.79
C ILE A 504 5.63 5.55 25.66
N ALA A 505 5.15 4.31 25.59
CA ALA A 505 4.20 3.80 26.54
C ALA A 505 4.91 3.69 27.89
N GLY A 506 4.92 4.77 28.68
CA GLY A 506 5.28 4.69 30.10
C GLY A 506 4.53 3.55 30.81
N PRO A 507 4.86 3.23 32.07
CA PRO A 507 4.10 2.24 32.82
C PRO A 507 2.61 2.54 32.65
N PRO A 508 1.79 1.53 32.28
CA PRO A 508 0.43 1.74 31.78
C PRO A 508 -0.34 2.66 32.72
N VAL A 509 -0.68 3.86 32.25
CA VAL A 509 -1.31 4.93 33.04
C VAL A 509 -2.72 4.52 33.54
N THR A 510 -3.27 3.42 33.02
CA THR A 510 -4.54 2.79 33.42
C THR A 510 -4.38 1.53 34.28
N GLU A 511 -3.20 1.24 34.83
CA GLU A 511 -3.20 0.46 36.07
C GLU A 511 -3.68 1.41 37.17
N GLU A 512 -5.01 1.40 37.40
CA GLU A 512 -5.51 1.83 38.71
C GLU A 512 -4.62 1.15 39.75
N PRO A 513 -4.10 1.92 40.73
CA PRO A 513 -3.10 1.41 41.66
C PRO A 513 -3.58 0.09 42.20
N ASP A 514 -2.76 -0.98 42.09
CA ASP A 514 -3.02 -2.34 42.57
C ASP A 514 -3.96 -2.31 43.79
N THR A 515 -5.26 -2.34 43.54
CA THR A 515 -6.26 -2.47 44.58
C THR A 515 -6.04 -3.90 45.02
N GLY A 516 -5.34 -4.08 46.14
CA GLY A 516 -4.84 -5.37 46.59
C GLY A 516 -5.88 -6.47 46.42
N ALA A 517 -5.40 -7.65 46.00
CA ALA A 517 -6.24 -8.79 45.64
C ALA A 517 -7.42 -8.94 46.59
N THR A 518 -8.63 -8.81 46.07
CA THR A 518 -9.85 -8.87 46.89
C THR A 518 -10.19 -10.32 47.22
N GLU A 519 -10.85 -10.57 48.35
CA GLU A 519 -11.28 -11.92 48.73
C GLU A 519 -12.28 -12.50 47.70
N GLU A 520 -13.02 -11.64 47.01
CA GLU A 520 -13.89 -11.99 45.89
C GLU A 520 -13.09 -12.50 44.68
N GLU A 521 -11.95 -11.89 44.36
CA GLU A 521 -11.04 -12.37 43.30
C GLU A 521 -10.44 -13.72 43.67
N LEU A 522 -10.02 -13.92 44.92
CA LEU A 522 -9.51 -15.20 45.40
C LEU A 522 -10.59 -16.29 45.35
N ARG A 523 -11.82 -15.98 45.79
CA ARG A 523 -12.95 -16.90 45.68
C ARG A 523 -13.27 -17.24 44.21
N ALA A 524 -13.22 -16.25 43.31
CA ALA A 524 -13.42 -16.44 41.88
C ALA A 524 -12.32 -17.29 41.24
N LEU A 525 -11.06 -17.16 41.69
CA LEU A 525 -9.95 -17.99 41.25
C LEU A 525 -10.15 -19.45 41.68
N LEU A 526 -10.55 -19.67 42.94
CA LEU A 526 -10.80 -21.01 43.48
C LEU A 526 -12.03 -21.68 42.85
N SER A 527 -13.07 -20.92 42.50
CA SER A 527 -14.26 -21.43 41.79
C SER A 527 -14.06 -21.55 40.28
N GLY A 528 -12.91 -21.11 39.75
CA GLY A 528 -12.66 -21.06 38.30
C GLY A 528 -13.49 -20.01 37.55
N THR A 529 -14.25 -19.16 38.24
CA THR A 529 -15.08 -18.10 37.62
C THR A 529 -14.33 -16.78 37.43
N TYR A 530 -13.04 -16.73 37.76
CA TYR A 530 -12.20 -15.54 37.59
C TYR A 530 -12.10 -15.11 36.13
N THR A 531 -12.47 -13.86 35.87
CA THR A 531 -12.27 -13.18 34.59
C THR A 531 -11.16 -12.15 34.75
N PRO A 532 -9.99 -12.33 34.11
CA PRO A 532 -8.90 -11.38 34.25
C PRO A 532 -9.30 -10.02 33.66
N ARG A 533 -8.75 -8.92 34.21
CA ARG A 533 -8.97 -7.58 33.66
C ARG A 533 -8.44 -7.44 32.23
N SER A 534 -7.32 -8.08 31.95
CA SER A 534 -6.76 -8.18 30.60
C SER A 534 -6.01 -9.49 30.41
N ILE A 535 -5.91 -9.96 29.18
CA ILE A 535 -5.16 -11.17 28.83
C ILE A 535 -3.85 -10.73 28.15
N PRO A 536 -2.67 -11.03 28.72
CA PRO A 536 -1.41 -10.74 28.07
C PRO A 536 -1.18 -11.70 26.89
N VAL A 537 -0.83 -11.13 25.73
CA VAL A 537 -0.59 -11.88 24.50
C VAL A 537 0.74 -11.41 23.91
N ASN A 538 1.69 -12.33 23.73
CA ASN A 538 2.90 -12.03 22.95
C ASN A 538 2.66 -12.39 21.48
N VAL A 539 3.04 -11.48 20.59
CA VAL A 539 2.92 -11.60 19.14
C VAL A 539 4.32 -11.67 18.54
N TYR A 540 4.56 -12.66 17.69
CA TYR A 540 5.81 -12.83 16.97
C TYR A 540 5.55 -13.14 15.50
N VAL A 541 6.45 -12.67 14.64
CA VAL A 541 6.41 -12.96 13.20
C VAL A 541 7.13 -14.28 12.96
N LEU A 542 6.47 -15.20 12.24
CA LEU A 542 7.01 -16.52 11.91
C LEU A 542 7.51 -16.56 10.46
N ALA A 543 8.68 -17.17 10.25
CA ALA A 543 9.19 -17.50 8.93
C ALA A 543 8.52 -18.80 8.40
N PRO A 544 8.21 -18.92 7.08
CA PRO A 544 8.46 -17.96 6.01
C PRO A 544 7.37 -16.87 5.85
N ALA A 545 6.14 -17.12 6.30
CA ALA A 545 5.05 -16.14 6.33
C ALA A 545 3.97 -16.59 7.31
N GLY A 546 4.03 -16.07 8.53
CA GLY A 546 3.04 -16.37 9.54
C GLY A 546 3.11 -15.43 10.74
N ILE A 547 2.10 -15.55 11.60
CA ILE A 547 2.04 -14.88 12.89
C ILE A 547 1.85 -15.95 13.93
N GLY A 548 2.61 -15.86 15.01
CA GLY A 548 2.33 -16.65 16.18
C GLY A 548 1.97 -15.79 17.38
N LEU A 549 1.12 -16.35 18.22
CA LEU A 549 0.51 -15.70 19.37
C LEU A 549 0.63 -16.64 20.55
N THR A 550 1.13 -16.16 21.68
CA THR A 550 1.19 -16.93 22.93
C THR A 550 0.50 -16.19 24.06
N PHE A 551 -0.30 -16.90 24.85
CA PHE A 551 -1.02 -16.34 26.01
C PHE A 551 -1.19 -17.41 27.09
N PRO A 552 -1.37 -17.03 28.37
CA PRO A 552 -1.47 -17.99 29.46
C PRO A 552 -2.76 -18.83 29.37
N GLU A 553 -2.68 -20.07 29.84
CA GLU A 553 -3.86 -20.90 30.03
C GLU A 553 -4.73 -20.39 31.20
N ARG A 554 -6.00 -20.79 31.18
CA ARG A 554 -6.97 -20.40 32.20
C ARG A 554 -6.74 -21.24 33.45
N PRO A 555 -6.71 -20.61 34.65
CA PRO A 555 -6.72 -21.32 35.90
C PRO A 555 -7.90 -22.31 35.97
N PRO A 556 -7.69 -23.53 36.49
CA PRO A 556 -6.52 -23.96 37.26
C PRO A 556 -5.37 -24.56 36.41
N MET A 557 -5.48 -24.61 35.08
CA MET A 557 -4.48 -25.27 34.23
C MET A 557 -3.20 -24.44 34.14
N PRO A 558 -2.04 -24.96 34.57
CA PRO A 558 -0.76 -24.28 34.36
C PRO A 558 -0.28 -24.56 32.94
N GLY A 559 -0.16 -23.52 32.11
CA GLY A 559 0.30 -23.70 30.74
C GLY A 559 0.31 -22.41 29.93
N MET A 560 0.76 -22.54 28.69
CA MET A 560 0.72 -21.48 27.68
C MET A 560 0.06 -22.05 26.43
N VAL A 561 -0.87 -21.28 25.86
CA VAL A 561 -1.46 -21.58 24.57
C VAL A 561 -0.64 -20.90 23.49
N MET A 562 -0.28 -21.64 22.43
CA MET A 562 0.39 -21.14 21.24
C MET A 562 -0.55 -21.27 20.04
N ILE A 563 -0.87 -20.15 19.39
CA ILE A 563 -1.61 -20.12 18.14
C ILE A 563 -0.61 -19.76 17.05
N SER A 564 -0.54 -20.56 15.99
CA SER A 564 0.23 -20.25 14.78
C SER A 564 -0.71 -20.09 13.59
N VAL A 565 -0.51 -19.02 12.84
CA VAL A 565 -1.31 -18.64 11.67
C VAL A 565 -0.39 -18.57 10.46
N SER A 566 -0.74 -19.26 9.38
CA SER A 566 -0.05 -19.19 8.08
C SER A 566 -1.05 -19.13 6.92
N LEU A 567 -0.62 -18.73 5.73
CA LEU A 567 -1.51 -18.56 4.56
C LEU A 567 -1.74 -19.83 3.73
N ASN A 568 -1.34 -21.01 4.23
CA ASN A 568 -1.28 -22.23 3.40
C ASN A 568 -2.54 -23.13 3.47
N GLY A 569 -3.69 -22.58 3.87
CA GLY A 569 -4.89 -23.37 4.20
C GLY A 569 -5.95 -23.48 3.10
N ALA A 570 -6.88 -24.43 3.26
CA ALA A 570 -8.01 -24.61 2.34
C ALA A 570 -8.92 -23.36 2.27
N ALA A 571 -9.04 -22.64 3.38
CA ALA A 571 -9.78 -21.38 3.49
C ALA A 571 -8.93 -20.13 3.13
N GLY A 572 -7.67 -20.31 2.72
CA GLY A 572 -6.71 -19.21 2.49
C GLY A 572 -5.88 -18.84 3.73
N ALA A 573 -6.18 -19.44 4.89
CA ALA A 573 -5.36 -19.40 6.09
C ALA A 573 -5.43 -20.76 6.79
N THR A 574 -4.35 -21.16 7.46
CA THR A 574 -4.28 -22.30 8.37
C THR A 574 -4.02 -21.79 9.77
N VAL A 575 -4.84 -22.22 10.71
CA VAL A 575 -4.65 -21.94 12.13
C VAL A 575 -4.33 -23.24 12.86
N LYS A 576 -3.25 -23.25 13.63
CA LYS A 576 -2.93 -24.35 14.55
C LYS A 576 -2.90 -23.81 15.96
N VAL A 577 -3.67 -24.44 16.85
CA VAL A 577 -3.69 -24.12 18.28
C VAL A 577 -3.00 -25.27 19.03
N GLN A 578 -2.01 -24.95 19.84
CA GLN A 578 -1.33 -25.87 20.74
C GLN A 578 -1.60 -25.42 22.18
N GLY A 579 -2.09 -26.32 23.03
CA GLY A 579 -2.49 -26.04 24.41
C GLY A 579 -3.83 -26.71 24.75
N ALA A 580 -4.16 -26.78 26.04
CA ALA A 580 -5.36 -27.45 26.53
C ALA A 580 -6.65 -26.71 26.14
N MET A 581 -6.61 -25.37 26.03
CA MET A 581 -7.78 -24.53 25.76
C MET A 581 -8.27 -24.50 24.30
N GLY A 582 -7.71 -25.32 23.41
CA GLY A 582 -8.03 -25.34 21.98
C GLY A 582 -8.83 -26.55 21.49
N ALA A 583 -9.10 -27.53 22.35
CA ALA A 583 -9.65 -28.83 21.93
C ALA A 583 -11.05 -28.72 21.31
N ASP A 584 -11.89 -27.82 21.82
CA ASP A 584 -13.31 -27.71 21.43
C ASP A 584 -13.56 -26.65 20.35
N VAL A 585 -12.52 -25.91 19.94
CA VAL A 585 -12.68 -24.81 18.98
C VAL A 585 -12.70 -25.35 17.56
N GLN A 586 -13.75 -25.03 16.81
CA GLN A 586 -13.80 -25.36 15.39
C GLN A 586 -12.75 -24.55 14.62
N MET A 587 -11.71 -25.23 14.14
CA MET A 587 -10.58 -24.59 13.43
C MET A 587 -11.03 -23.80 12.20
N SER A 588 -12.06 -24.28 11.48
CA SER A 588 -12.66 -23.57 10.33
C SER A 588 -13.20 -22.17 10.70
N THR A 589 -13.72 -22.00 11.92
CA THR A 589 -14.20 -20.71 12.42
C THR A 589 -13.05 -19.75 12.71
N LEU A 590 -11.93 -20.27 13.24
CA LEU A 590 -10.72 -19.48 13.45
C LEU A 590 -10.06 -19.06 12.14
N GLU A 591 -9.97 -19.98 11.17
CA GLU A 591 -9.46 -19.70 9.83
C GLU A 591 -10.30 -18.62 9.11
N GLU A 592 -11.63 -18.71 9.20
CA GLU A 592 -12.52 -17.67 8.69
C GLU A 592 -12.29 -16.33 9.42
N SER A 593 -12.10 -16.33 10.74
CA SER A 593 -11.78 -15.11 11.49
C SER A 593 -10.47 -14.48 11.01
N VAL A 594 -9.42 -15.27 10.76
CA VAL A 594 -8.15 -14.78 10.21
C VAL A 594 -8.36 -14.15 8.83
N ARG A 595 -9.08 -14.83 7.96
CA ARG A 595 -9.40 -14.34 6.61
C ARG A 595 -10.09 -12.99 6.64
N ARG A 596 -10.96 -12.77 7.64
CA ARG A 596 -11.68 -11.50 7.85
C ARG A 596 -10.88 -10.45 8.63
N GLY A 597 -9.59 -10.65 8.86
CA GLY A 597 -8.69 -9.70 9.53
C GLY A 597 -8.67 -9.81 11.06
N GLY A 598 -9.33 -10.81 11.63
CA GLY A 598 -9.40 -11.06 13.06
C GLY A 598 -8.27 -11.93 13.61
N ALA A 599 -7.07 -11.89 13.01
CA ALA A 599 -5.94 -12.74 13.41
C ALA A 599 -5.44 -12.41 14.83
N LEU A 600 -5.33 -11.12 15.17
CA LEU A 600 -4.90 -10.67 16.50
C LEU A 600 -5.97 -10.86 17.59
N ALA A 601 -7.21 -11.21 17.20
CA ALA A 601 -8.32 -11.50 18.11
C ALA A 601 -8.45 -13.00 18.45
N LEU A 602 -7.68 -13.88 17.80
CA LEU A 602 -7.78 -15.33 18.02
C LEU A 602 -7.57 -15.76 19.48
N PRO A 603 -6.61 -15.20 20.26
CA PRO A 603 -6.42 -15.58 21.66
C PRO A 603 -7.69 -15.39 22.48
N GLY A 604 -8.38 -14.27 22.28
CA GLY A 604 -9.65 -13.98 22.95
C GLY A 604 -10.79 -14.93 22.54
N ARG A 605 -10.83 -15.36 21.28
CA ARG A 605 -11.81 -16.36 20.81
C ARG A 605 -11.56 -17.75 21.40
N VAL A 606 -10.30 -18.18 21.44
CA VAL A 606 -9.91 -19.45 22.08
C VAL A 606 -10.19 -19.40 23.58
N TRP A 607 -9.89 -18.27 24.23
CA TRP A 607 -10.23 -18.03 25.63
C TRP A 607 -11.74 -18.12 25.88
N ALA A 608 -12.57 -17.41 25.09
CA ALA A 608 -14.03 -17.43 25.24
C ALA A 608 -14.63 -18.81 24.95
N ALA A 609 -14.11 -19.56 23.99
CA ALA A 609 -14.59 -20.91 23.69
C ALA A 609 -14.32 -21.89 24.85
N SER A 610 -13.16 -21.76 25.51
CA SER A 610 -12.85 -22.56 26.71
C SER A 610 -13.80 -22.29 27.89
N GLN A 611 -14.49 -21.15 27.92
CA GLN A 611 -15.53 -20.87 28.93
C GLN A 611 -16.81 -21.66 28.67
N ALA A 612 -17.18 -21.85 27.41
CA ALA A 612 -18.44 -22.54 27.05
C ALA A 612 -18.36 -24.06 27.22
N ALA A 613 -17.16 -24.63 27.34
CA ALA A 613 -16.92 -26.05 27.51
C ALA A 613 -16.95 -26.53 28.98
N LEU A 614 -16.87 -25.60 29.94
CA LEU A 614 -17.03 -25.84 31.37
C LEU A 614 -18.49 -25.65 31.78
#